data_AF-A0A8T5LJM9-F1
#
_entry.id   AF-A0A8T5LJM9-F1
#
_cell.length_a   1.000
_cell.length_b   1.000
_cell.length_c   1.000
_cell.angle_alpha   90.00
_cell.angle_beta   90.00
_cell.angle_gamma   90.00
#
_symmetry.space_group_name_H-M   'P 1'
#
loop_
_entity.id
_entity.type
_entity.pdbx_description
1 polymer ?
#
loop_
_entity_poly.entity_id
_entity_poly.type
_entity_poly.pdbx_seq_one_letter_code
_entity_poly.pdbx_strand_id
1 'polypeptide(L)'
;MKETILKHVLKNALDFDGKANPKVVLGLVLKENPDLKGDVPKLMTEINKIAINIEQLPLKEIKKQLQKNFPELLKEKEEKIEGPLKPLPNAVKGKVVVRIAPSPSGPMHVGHAYGASLNYEYAKMYEGKFIVRIEDTNPENLYSPAYDLIPNDAEWLTDNNVTEVIIQSSRLGIYYDCAEKLVSMEKAYVCTCDADEWRELKNKGNSCPCRKVNKKENLLNYAKMFNEYAEGEAVLRLKTDIKDKNPAMRDFPIMRINEHIHPKIGKEQRVWPLMVFSVAVDDHELGITHVLNGKDHTDNAKKEILIMDCFGWKHPEYKHWGMINFEGLSLSSSKTKLAIEQGEFNGWDDIRLPFLPALRRRGYQAGAFRKYALEIGLSLNDKSVTVEEFWKNINAFNREIIEIKANRYFFVDEPVEVNIENALKKEVSLDLHPDFPKRGARKLNVKGKVYISESDRKRLGKSKIHRLMDYCNFEITSKGWKFVSESYEEYKNAKNKGFIIHWLPSEKKMMEIEVVLEDNTIINGFGENEILNLKEGDIVQLERRYFARLDKKEKNKLIFWYLHK
;
A
#
# COMPACT_ATOMS: atom_id res chain seq x y z
N MET A 1 46.39 24.81 9.57
CA MET A 1 47.22 24.28 8.46
C MET A 1 47.45 22.77 8.55
N LYS A 2 48.24 22.27 9.52
CA LYS A 2 48.56 20.82 9.61
C LYS A 2 47.34 19.92 9.81
N GLU A 3 46.36 20.35 10.61
CA GLU A 3 45.12 19.63 10.82
C GLU A 3 44.28 19.50 9.55
N THR A 4 44.10 20.59 8.79
CA THR A 4 43.42 20.59 7.49
C THR A 4 44.13 19.71 6.47
N ILE A 5 45.47 19.71 6.45
CA ILE A 5 46.23 18.80 5.59
C ILE A 5 45.98 17.35 6.01
N LEU A 6 46.10 17.02 7.30
CA LEU A 6 45.89 15.67 7.82
C LEU A 6 44.47 15.16 7.50
N LYS A 7 43.45 16.00 7.66
CA LYS A 7 42.05 15.73 7.30
C LYS A 7 41.91 15.25 5.85
N HIS A 8 42.44 16.03 4.91
CA HIS A 8 42.33 15.72 3.48
C HIS A 8 43.25 14.57 3.05
N VAL A 9 44.43 14.42 3.67
CA VAL A 9 45.33 13.28 3.42
C VAL A 9 44.68 11.98 3.89
N LEU A 10 44.17 11.91 5.12
CA LEU A 10 43.51 10.71 5.66
C LEU A 10 42.29 10.30 4.82
N LYS A 11 41.44 11.26 4.44
CA LYS A 11 40.26 10.98 3.61
C LYS A 11 40.65 10.50 2.22
N ASN A 12 41.61 11.17 1.57
CA ASN A 12 42.07 10.78 0.25
C ASN A 12 42.79 9.43 0.28
N ALA A 13 43.65 9.18 1.26
CA ALA A 13 44.28 7.87 1.44
C ALA A 13 43.24 6.76 1.64
N LEU A 14 42.19 6.99 2.43
CA LEU A 14 41.13 6.00 2.64
C LEU A 14 40.34 5.73 1.35
N ASP A 15 40.08 6.76 0.53
CA ASP A 15 39.35 6.64 -0.74
C ASP A 15 40.15 5.96 -1.86
N PHE A 16 41.48 5.86 -1.71
CA PHE A 16 42.41 5.34 -2.71
C PHE A 16 43.32 4.24 -2.13
N ASP A 17 42.74 3.31 -1.37
CA ASP A 17 43.39 2.08 -0.87
C ASP A 17 44.73 2.31 -0.16
N GLY A 18 44.78 3.36 0.67
CA GLY A 18 45.93 3.72 1.49
C GLY A 18 46.89 4.70 0.82
N LYS A 19 46.65 5.14 -0.42
CA LYS A 19 47.52 6.09 -1.15
C LYS A 19 46.91 7.48 -1.23
N ALA A 20 47.66 8.51 -0.83
CA ALA A 20 47.21 9.89 -0.96
C ALA A 20 47.78 10.52 -2.23
N ASN A 21 46.98 11.31 -2.94
CA ASN A 21 47.42 12.12 -4.07
C ASN A 21 47.68 13.57 -3.59
N PRO A 22 48.95 14.00 -3.47
CA PRO A 22 49.29 15.32 -2.93
C PRO A 22 48.69 16.49 -3.71
N LYS A 23 48.49 16.36 -5.03
CA LYS A 23 47.91 17.42 -5.87
C LYS A 23 46.41 17.59 -5.59
N VAL A 24 45.69 16.48 -5.41
CA VAL A 24 44.27 16.51 -5.05
C VAL A 24 44.09 17.11 -3.65
N VAL A 25 44.92 16.66 -2.70
CA VAL A 25 44.93 17.19 -1.33
C VAL A 25 45.23 18.69 -1.32
N LEU A 26 46.20 19.17 -2.10
CA LEU A 26 46.49 20.61 -2.22
C LEU A 26 45.26 21.41 -2.62
N GLY A 27 44.53 20.95 -3.65
CA GLY A 27 43.31 21.61 -4.10
C GLY A 27 42.24 21.68 -3.01
N LEU A 28 42.06 20.61 -2.24
CA LEU A 28 41.10 20.54 -1.14
C LEU A 28 41.50 21.45 0.04
N VAL A 29 42.79 21.46 0.40
CA VAL A 29 43.32 22.31 1.48
C VAL A 29 43.19 23.80 1.13
N LEU A 30 43.50 24.19 -0.12
CA LEU A 30 43.36 25.57 -0.59
C LEU A 30 41.89 26.00 -0.74
N LYS A 31 40.99 25.05 -1.02
CA LYS A 31 39.54 25.31 -1.05
C LYS A 31 38.99 25.60 0.33
N GLU A 32 39.44 24.87 1.35
CA GLU A 32 39.01 25.05 2.74
C GLU A 32 39.68 26.26 3.40
N ASN A 33 40.95 26.52 3.08
CA ASN A 33 41.72 27.66 3.60
C ASN A 33 42.38 28.45 2.46
N PRO A 34 41.66 29.38 1.81
CA PRO A 34 42.18 30.18 0.70
C PRO A 34 43.42 31.02 1.03
N ASP A 35 43.58 31.43 2.30
CA ASP A 35 44.69 32.26 2.78
C ASP A 35 46.07 31.56 2.70
N LEU A 36 46.09 30.23 2.58
CA LEU A 36 47.31 29.43 2.44
C LEU A 36 47.92 29.50 1.02
N LYS A 37 47.31 30.22 0.08
CA LYS A 37 47.83 30.41 -1.28
C LYS A 37 49.17 31.15 -1.34
N GLY A 38 49.53 31.90 -0.30
CA GLY A 38 50.75 32.71 -0.27
C GLY A 38 52.06 31.94 -0.33
N ASP A 39 52.06 30.63 -0.01
CA ASP A 39 53.27 29.79 -0.03
C ASP A 39 52.92 28.32 -0.38
N VAL A 40 52.51 28.12 -1.63
CA VAL A 40 52.20 26.78 -2.19
C VAL A 40 53.38 25.79 -2.10
N PRO A 41 54.65 26.18 -2.33
CA PRO A 41 55.78 25.26 -2.20
C PRO A 41 55.92 24.67 -0.80
N LYS A 42 55.80 25.50 0.24
CA LYS A 42 55.83 25.03 1.64
C LYS A 42 54.64 24.15 1.98
N LEU A 43 53.44 24.52 1.49
CA LEU A 43 52.23 23.73 1.70
C LEU A 43 52.35 22.33 1.06
N MET A 44 52.86 22.25 -0.16
CA MET A 44 53.12 20.98 -0.85
C MET A 44 54.16 20.12 -0.12
N THR A 45 55.19 20.73 0.45
CA THR A 45 56.20 20.01 1.24
C THR A 45 55.56 19.34 2.46
N GLU A 46 54.71 20.06 3.19
CA GLU A 46 53.99 19.51 4.35
C GLU A 46 52.94 18.45 3.94
N ILE A 47 52.22 18.62 2.83
CA ILE A 47 51.29 17.62 2.29
C ILE A 47 52.03 16.32 1.98
N ASN A 48 53.14 16.39 1.25
CA ASN A 48 53.93 15.20 0.89
C ASN A 48 54.45 14.49 2.14
N LYS A 49 54.94 15.24 3.13
CA LYS A 49 55.44 14.68 4.39
C LYS A 49 54.35 13.92 5.14
N ILE A 50 53.14 14.48 5.22
CA ILE A 50 52.01 13.84 5.90
C ILE A 50 51.51 12.64 5.09
N ALA A 51 51.44 12.75 3.76
CA ALA A 51 51.07 11.65 2.86
C ALA A 51 51.97 10.44 3.05
N ILE A 52 53.30 10.61 2.98
CA ILE A 52 54.28 9.52 3.17
C ILE A 52 54.07 8.79 4.50
N ASN A 53 53.82 9.53 5.59
CA ASN A 53 53.60 8.93 6.89
C ASN A 53 52.28 8.14 6.97
N ILE A 54 51.22 8.64 6.33
CA ILE A 54 49.91 7.97 6.30
C ILE A 54 49.94 6.73 5.39
N GLU A 55 50.65 6.78 4.28
CA GLU A 55 50.79 5.66 3.32
C GLU A 55 51.52 4.45 3.90
N GLN A 56 52.28 4.63 4.99
CA GLN A 56 52.94 3.55 5.73
C GLN A 56 52.00 2.79 6.68
N LEU A 57 50.78 3.30 6.90
CA LEU A 57 49.83 2.70 7.83
C LEU A 57 48.91 1.69 7.11
N PRO A 58 48.52 0.59 7.76
CA PRO A 58 47.45 -0.28 7.25
C PRO A 58 46.14 0.51 7.09
N LEU A 59 45.35 0.19 6.06
CA LEU A 59 44.02 0.78 5.80
C LEU A 59 43.12 0.84 7.04
N LYS A 60 43.18 -0.19 7.89
CA LYS A 60 42.43 -0.26 9.16
C LYS A 60 42.83 0.85 10.13
N GLU A 61 44.11 1.18 10.21
CA GLU A 61 44.63 2.23 11.10
C GLU A 61 44.35 3.63 10.51
N ILE A 62 44.43 3.80 9.19
CA ILE A 62 44.00 5.03 8.50
C ILE A 62 42.53 5.31 8.79
N LYS A 63 41.66 4.30 8.65
CA LYS A 63 40.22 4.40 8.97
C LYS A 63 39.99 4.75 10.44
N LYS A 64 40.75 4.15 11.36
CA LYS A 64 40.66 4.44 12.81
C LYS A 64 41.09 5.87 13.13
N GLN A 65 42.14 6.38 12.49
CA GLN A 65 42.57 7.77 12.66
C GLN A 65 41.56 8.75 12.09
N LEU A 66 40.99 8.46 10.91
CA LEU A 66 39.92 9.28 10.34
C LEU A 66 38.67 9.26 11.24
N GLN A 67 38.32 8.10 11.82
CA GLN A 67 37.19 7.97 12.76
C GLN A 67 37.40 8.75 14.04
N LYS A 68 38.63 8.72 14.58
CA LYS A 68 38.97 9.40 15.83
C LYS A 68 39.00 10.92 15.66
N ASN A 69 39.58 11.40 14.55
CA ASN A 69 39.90 12.82 14.38
C ASN A 69 38.85 13.57 13.53
N PHE A 70 38.21 12.90 12.57
CA PHE A 70 37.29 13.50 11.59
C PHE A 70 36.10 12.56 11.28
N PRO A 71 35.31 12.14 12.30
CA PRO A 71 34.21 11.17 12.13
C PRO A 71 33.15 11.62 11.11
N GLU A 72 32.99 12.92 10.90
CA GLU A 72 32.06 13.50 9.93
C GLU A 72 32.38 13.13 8.47
N LEU A 73 33.63 12.79 8.17
CA LEU A 73 34.11 12.42 6.83
C LEU A 73 33.94 10.94 6.52
N LEU A 74 33.57 10.12 7.50
CA LEU A 74 33.27 8.69 7.33
C LEU A 74 31.84 8.43 6.91
N LYS A 75 31.03 9.46 6.63
CA LYS A 75 29.74 9.27 5.98
C LYS A 75 29.98 8.49 4.70
N GLU A 76 29.52 7.24 4.70
CA GLU A 76 29.44 6.40 3.52
C GLU A 76 28.84 7.27 2.41
N LYS A 77 29.47 7.30 1.23
CA LYS A 77 28.80 7.88 0.06
C LYS A 77 27.45 7.18 0.00
N GLU A 78 26.37 7.94 0.23
CA GLU A 78 25.03 7.44 0.00
C GLU A 78 25.05 6.82 -1.40
N GLU A 79 24.87 5.49 -1.47
CA GLU A 79 24.63 4.86 -2.74
C GLU A 79 23.48 5.64 -3.38
N LYS A 80 23.65 6.05 -4.64
CA LYS A 80 22.52 6.63 -5.37
C LYS A 80 21.52 5.51 -5.58
N ILE A 81 20.56 5.41 -4.66
CA ILE A 81 19.47 4.46 -4.76
C ILE A 81 18.47 5.08 -5.72
N GLU A 82 18.49 4.60 -6.96
CA GLU A 82 17.55 4.99 -7.99
C GLU A 82 16.18 4.36 -7.70
N GLY A 83 15.11 5.15 -7.81
CA GLY A 83 13.76 4.68 -7.58
C GLY A 83 12.72 5.79 -7.76
N PRO A 84 11.43 5.43 -7.83
CA PRO A 84 10.33 6.38 -8.02
C PRO A 84 10.06 7.24 -6.77
N LEU A 85 10.63 6.86 -5.62
CA LEU A 85 10.41 7.50 -4.33
C LEU A 85 11.66 8.27 -3.88
N LYS A 86 11.44 9.30 -3.05
CA LYS A 86 12.55 10.03 -2.41
C LYS A 86 13.29 9.09 -1.45
N PRO A 87 14.64 9.13 -1.41
CA PRO A 87 15.40 8.29 -0.49
C PRO A 87 15.02 8.50 0.98
N LEU A 88 15.03 7.41 1.76
CA LEU A 88 14.84 7.44 3.20
C LEU A 88 16.18 7.80 3.88
N PRO A 89 16.17 8.65 4.92
CA PRO A 89 17.40 8.98 5.64
C PRO A 89 17.94 7.74 6.38
N ASN A 90 19.27 7.59 6.42
CA ASN A 90 19.93 6.49 7.15
C ASN A 90 19.50 5.08 6.70
N ALA A 91 18.84 4.97 5.54
CA ALA A 91 18.44 3.70 4.97
C ALA A 91 19.64 3.01 4.31
N VAL A 92 19.83 1.74 4.66
CA VAL A 92 20.89 0.91 4.11
C VAL A 92 20.24 -0.22 3.34
N LYS A 93 20.64 -0.38 2.08
CA LYS A 93 20.19 -1.46 1.20
C LYS A 93 20.40 -2.83 1.86
N GLY A 94 19.42 -3.73 1.74
CA GLY A 94 19.39 -5.04 2.38
C GLY A 94 19.06 -5.02 3.88
N LYS A 95 18.97 -3.84 4.52
CA LYS A 95 18.76 -3.70 5.98
C LYS A 95 17.50 -2.96 6.36
N VAL A 96 16.80 -2.34 5.41
CA VAL A 96 15.53 -1.66 5.69
C VAL A 96 14.50 -2.70 6.14
N VAL A 97 13.88 -2.43 7.28
CA VAL A 97 12.73 -3.17 7.80
C VAL A 97 11.62 -2.16 8.06
N VAL A 98 10.47 -2.39 7.44
CA VAL A 98 9.24 -1.60 7.57
C VAL A 98 8.06 -2.52 7.91
N ARG A 99 6.97 -1.95 8.41
CA ARG A 99 5.75 -2.71 8.73
C ARG A 99 4.47 -1.94 8.44
N ILE A 100 3.42 -2.68 8.08
CA ILE A 100 2.05 -2.26 8.37
C ILE A 100 1.57 -2.88 9.67
N ALA A 101 0.72 -2.14 10.37
CA ALA A 101 0.24 -2.56 11.69
C ALA A 101 -1.29 -2.40 11.83
N PRO A 102 -2.11 -3.10 11.03
CA PRO A 102 -3.56 -2.97 11.09
C PRO A 102 -4.16 -3.68 12.32
N SER A 103 -5.20 -3.08 12.89
CA SER A 103 -6.04 -3.78 13.88
C SER A 103 -7.03 -4.71 13.17
N PRO A 104 -7.29 -5.94 13.67
CA PRO A 104 -8.14 -6.92 12.98
C PRO A 104 -9.63 -6.65 13.21
N SER A 105 -10.08 -5.43 12.92
CA SER A 105 -11.50 -5.02 12.99
C SER A 105 -12.29 -5.34 11.72
N GLY A 106 -11.59 -5.71 10.65
CA GLY A 106 -12.11 -6.04 9.32
C GLY A 106 -10.97 -6.27 8.33
N PRO A 107 -11.27 -6.57 7.05
CA PRO A 107 -10.25 -6.63 6.00
C PRO A 107 -9.65 -5.26 5.69
N MET A 108 -8.59 -5.25 4.89
CA MET A 108 -7.97 -4.00 4.47
C MET A 108 -8.85 -3.25 3.46
N HIS A 109 -8.77 -1.92 3.49
CA HIS A 109 -9.50 -1.00 2.59
C HIS A 109 -8.53 -0.11 1.83
N VAL A 110 -9.02 0.75 0.93
CA VAL A 110 -8.16 1.61 0.07
C VAL A 110 -7.15 2.47 0.85
N GLY A 111 -7.52 2.98 2.04
CA GLY A 111 -6.56 3.66 2.93
C GLY A 111 -5.41 2.77 3.42
N HIS A 112 -5.71 1.52 3.83
CA HIS A 112 -4.69 0.53 4.16
C HIS A 112 -3.85 0.18 2.93
N ALA A 113 -4.48 0.04 1.76
CA ALA A 113 -3.79 -0.28 0.51
C ALA A 113 -2.75 0.76 0.14
N TYR A 114 -3.05 2.06 0.35
CA TYR A 114 -2.08 3.14 0.16
C TYR A 114 -0.86 2.98 1.08
N GLY A 115 -1.08 2.86 2.40
CA GLY A 115 0.02 2.76 3.38
C GLY A 115 0.85 1.50 3.21
N ALA A 116 0.20 0.36 2.96
CA ALA A 116 0.83 -0.93 2.69
C ALA A 116 1.66 -0.91 1.42
N SER A 117 1.09 -0.39 0.32
CA SER A 117 1.80 -0.26 -0.95
C SER A 117 3.03 0.64 -0.82
N LEU A 118 2.92 1.77 -0.13
CA LEU A 118 4.04 2.69 0.04
C LEU A 118 5.17 2.06 0.86
N ASN A 119 4.83 1.42 1.99
CA ASN A 119 5.80 0.69 2.80
C ASN A 119 6.47 -0.44 1.98
N TYR A 120 5.69 -1.21 1.23
CA TYR A 120 6.22 -2.28 0.38
C TYR A 120 7.15 -1.76 -0.72
N GLU A 121 6.80 -0.67 -1.41
CA GLU A 121 7.66 -0.11 -2.46
C GLU A 121 8.99 0.42 -1.87
N TYR A 122 9.00 0.94 -0.64
CA TYR A 122 10.26 1.22 0.07
C TYR A 122 11.02 -0.06 0.43
N ALA A 123 10.37 -1.08 0.97
CA ALA A 123 11.03 -2.36 1.24
C ALA A 123 11.69 -2.90 -0.04
N LYS A 124 10.96 -2.88 -1.16
CA LYS A 124 11.45 -3.31 -2.48
C LYS A 124 12.61 -2.45 -2.99
N MET A 125 12.50 -1.11 -2.94
CA MET A 125 13.55 -0.17 -3.38
C MET A 125 14.87 -0.39 -2.64
N TYR A 126 14.80 -0.79 -1.36
CA TYR A 126 15.97 -1.01 -0.52
C TYR A 126 16.32 -2.49 -0.33
N GLU A 127 15.71 -3.42 -1.08
CA GLU A 127 15.89 -4.88 -0.89
C GLU A 127 15.72 -5.31 0.58
N GLY A 128 14.79 -4.66 1.28
CA GLY A 128 14.47 -4.80 2.68
C GLY A 128 13.32 -5.76 2.97
N LYS A 129 12.87 -5.75 4.22
CA LYS A 129 11.78 -6.58 4.74
C LYS A 129 10.49 -5.79 4.91
N PHE A 130 9.38 -6.42 4.59
CA PHE A 130 8.03 -5.89 4.79
C PHE A 130 7.25 -6.82 5.73
N ILE A 131 6.95 -6.32 6.93
CA ILE A 131 6.27 -7.08 7.99
C ILE A 131 4.79 -6.67 8.06
N VAL A 132 3.91 -7.63 8.33
CA VAL A 132 2.52 -7.39 8.70
C VAL A 132 2.36 -7.70 10.17
N ARG A 133 2.04 -6.70 11.00
CA ARG A 133 1.76 -6.90 12.43
C ARG A 133 0.28 -6.66 12.72
N ILE A 134 -0.43 -7.70 13.12
CA ILE A 134 -1.84 -7.60 13.53
C ILE A 134 -1.88 -7.06 14.97
N GLU A 135 -2.44 -5.86 15.13
CA GLU A 135 -2.54 -5.17 16.42
C GLU A 135 -3.88 -5.48 17.11
N ASP A 136 -3.90 -6.61 17.83
CA ASP A 136 -5.08 -7.18 18.48
C ASP A 136 -5.12 -6.97 20.01
N THR A 137 -4.37 -6.01 20.55
CA THR A 137 -4.32 -5.79 22.01
C THR A 137 -5.55 -5.10 22.60
N ASN A 138 -6.56 -4.79 21.78
CA ASN A 138 -7.85 -4.28 22.22
C ASN A 138 -8.96 -5.33 21.98
N PRO A 139 -9.29 -6.17 22.97
CA PRO A 139 -10.22 -7.29 22.80
C PRO A 139 -11.64 -6.91 22.35
N GLU A 140 -12.09 -5.66 22.57
CA GLU A 140 -13.43 -5.18 22.21
C GLU A 140 -13.68 -5.06 20.71
N ASN A 141 -12.62 -4.80 19.91
CA ASN A 141 -12.75 -4.35 18.52
C ASN A 141 -12.21 -5.35 17.50
N LEU A 142 -12.33 -6.65 17.81
CA LEU A 142 -11.72 -7.71 17.02
C LEU A 142 -12.76 -8.50 16.21
N TYR A 143 -12.39 -8.83 14.98
CA TYR A 143 -13.18 -9.60 14.05
C TYR A 143 -12.36 -10.82 13.63
N SER A 144 -12.78 -12.01 14.09
CA SER A 144 -11.99 -13.24 13.91
C SER A 144 -11.59 -13.54 12.45
N PRO A 145 -12.44 -13.34 11.43
CA PRO A 145 -12.02 -13.54 10.05
C PRO A 145 -10.91 -12.58 9.57
N ALA A 146 -10.70 -11.43 10.23
CA ALA A 146 -9.66 -10.48 9.84
C ALA A 146 -8.23 -11.04 10.04
N TYR A 147 -8.05 -12.04 10.91
CA TYR A 147 -6.75 -12.70 11.08
C TYR A 147 -6.28 -13.43 9.82
N ASP A 148 -7.21 -13.87 8.96
CA ASP A 148 -6.89 -14.49 7.67
C ASP A 148 -6.96 -13.46 6.53
N LEU A 149 -7.95 -12.55 6.58
CA LEU A 149 -8.16 -11.57 5.51
C LEU A 149 -7.00 -10.57 5.39
N ILE A 150 -6.48 -10.06 6.50
CA ILE A 150 -5.41 -9.05 6.48
C ILE A 150 -4.12 -9.60 5.83
N PRO A 151 -3.59 -10.77 6.25
CA PRO A 151 -2.44 -11.37 5.58
C PRO A 151 -2.69 -11.64 4.09
N ASN A 152 -3.85 -12.20 3.74
CA ASN A 152 -4.21 -12.47 2.34
C ASN A 152 -4.24 -11.21 1.48
N ASP A 153 -4.76 -10.11 2.02
CA ASP A 153 -4.80 -8.83 1.34
C ASP A 153 -3.40 -8.20 1.21
N ALA A 154 -2.53 -8.38 2.21
CA ALA A 154 -1.15 -7.92 2.18
C ALA A 154 -0.30 -8.71 1.18
N GLU A 155 -0.44 -10.03 1.14
CA GLU A 155 0.22 -10.88 0.15
C GLU A 155 -0.22 -10.52 -1.27
N TRP A 156 -1.53 -10.34 -1.48
CA TRP A 156 -2.04 -9.90 -2.77
C TRP A 156 -1.48 -8.53 -3.18
N LEU A 157 -1.45 -7.55 -2.27
CA LEU A 157 -0.89 -6.23 -2.55
C LEU A 157 0.61 -6.24 -2.87
N THR A 158 1.34 -7.20 -2.32
CA THR A 158 2.81 -7.25 -2.39
C THR A 158 3.33 -8.31 -3.35
N ASP A 159 2.47 -8.92 -4.16
CA ASP A 159 2.82 -10.03 -5.07
C ASP A 159 3.48 -11.21 -4.32
N ASN A 160 2.94 -11.56 -3.14
CA ASN A 160 3.42 -12.58 -2.21
C ASN A 160 4.82 -12.31 -1.60
N ASN A 161 5.09 -11.06 -1.21
CA ASN A 161 6.38 -10.65 -0.63
C ASN A 161 6.24 -10.15 0.81
N VAL A 162 5.24 -10.62 1.56
CA VAL A 162 5.24 -10.42 3.02
C VAL A 162 6.37 -11.25 3.63
N THR A 163 7.23 -10.60 4.41
CA THR A 163 8.36 -11.27 5.06
C THR A 163 7.92 -12.10 6.26
N GLU A 164 7.03 -11.53 7.08
CA GLU A 164 6.56 -12.16 8.31
C GLU A 164 5.21 -11.57 8.71
N VAL A 165 4.35 -12.41 9.30
CA VAL A 165 3.08 -12.02 9.91
C VAL A 165 3.20 -12.21 11.43
N ILE A 166 3.06 -11.13 12.17
CA ILE A 166 3.15 -11.09 13.64
C ILE A 166 1.77 -10.80 14.22
N ILE A 167 1.44 -11.41 15.35
CA ILE A 167 0.20 -11.15 16.10
C ILE A 167 0.59 -10.68 17.51
N GLN A 168 0.03 -9.58 18.00
CA GLN A 168 0.45 -9.02 19.28
C GLN A 168 -0.03 -9.87 20.48
N SER A 169 -1.22 -10.46 20.42
CA SER A 169 -1.74 -11.30 21.51
C SER A 169 -0.89 -12.53 21.79
N SER A 170 -0.07 -13.01 20.85
CA SER A 170 0.89 -14.09 21.10
C SER A 170 2.20 -13.64 21.76
N ARG A 171 2.35 -12.33 21.99
CA ARG A 171 3.57 -11.69 22.50
C ARG A 171 3.40 -11.06 23.88
N LEU A 172 2.27 -11.33 24.55
CA LEU A 172 1.93 -10.74 25.86
C LEU A 172 3.04 -10.88 26.91
N GLY A 173 3.73 -12.03 26.95
CA GLY A 173 4.87 -12.23 27.86
C GLY A 173 5.96 -11.19 27.70
N ILE A 174 6.35 -10.83 26.47
CA ILE A 174 7.37 -9.82 26.19
C ILE A 174 6.92 -8.45 26.73
N TYR A 175 5.65 -8.11 26.56
CA TYR A 175 5.12 -6.85 27.07
C TYR A 175 5.08 -6.82 28.59
N TYR A 176 4.73 -7.93 29.25
CA TYR A 176 4.74 -8.05 30.71
C TYR A 176 6.15 -7.91 31.28
N ASP A 177 7.13 -8.60 30.69
CA ASP A 177 8.54 -8.50 31.08
C ASP A 177 9.06 -7.05 30.94
N CYS A 178 8.74 -6.38 29.83
CA CYS A 178 9.11 -4.99 29.62
C CYS A 178 8.44 -4.05 30.64
N ALA A 179 7.15 -4.26 30.92
CA ALA A 179 6.39 -3.44 31.87
C ALA A 179 6.92 -3.60 33.30
N GLU A 180 7.17 -4.83 33.75
CA GLU A 180 7.78 -5.10 35.05
C GLU A 180 9.18 -4.49 35.16
N LYS A 181 9.97 -4.54 34.08
CA LYS A 181 11.29 -3.91 34.02
C LYS A 181 11.20 -2.39 34.17
N LEU A 182 10.23 -1.72 33.54
CA LEU A 182 10.00 -0.28 33.72
C LEU A 182 9.64 0.06 35.17
N VAL A 183 8.80 -0.74 35.82
CA VAL A 183 8.48 -0.58 37.24
C VAL A 183 9.74 -0.77 38.11
N SER A 184 10.52 -1.80 37.82
CA SER A 184 11.78 -2.10 38.51
C SER A 184 12.86 -1.02 38.36
N MET A 185 12.83 -0.27 37.25
CA MET A 185 13.70 0.89 36.97
C MET A 185 13.10 2.19 37.52
N GLU A 186 11.97 2.12 38.23
CA GLU A 186 11.20 3.26 38.74
C GLU A 186 10.74 4.24 37.65
N LYS A 187 10.70 3.77 36.39
CA LYS A 187 10.25 4.52 35.20
C LYS A 187 8.76 4.36 34.93
N ALA A 188 8.06 3.46 35.62
CA ALA A 188 6.61 3.35 35.58
C ALA A 188 6.03 3.21 37.00
N TYR A 189 4.73 3.43 37.15
CA TYR A 189 4.00 3.26 38.41
C TYR A 189 2.54 2.89 38.15
N VAL A 190 1.93 2.17 39.09
CA VAL A 190 0.50 1.85 39.03
C VAL A 190 -0.29 3.02 39.61
N CYS A 191 -1.27 3.49 38.85
CA CYS A 191 -2.14 4.60 39.21
C CYS A 191 -3.55 4.06 39.46
N THR A 192 -4.06 4.31 40.66
CA THR A 192 -5.42 3.95 41.11
C THR A 192 -6.28 5.19 41.38
N CYS A 193 -5.83 6.37 40.95
CA CYS A 193 -6.65 7.58 40.99
C CYS A 193 -7.86 7.42 40.06
N ASP A 194 -8.97 8.03 40.46
CA ASP A 194 -10.10 8.24 39.56
C ASP A 194 -9.65 8.94 38.27
N ALA A 195 -10.27 8.59 37.14
CA ALA A 195 -9.85 9.06 35.83
C ALA A 195 -10.01 10.58 35.66
N ASP A 196 -11.07 11.16 36.23
CA ASP A 196 -11.32 12.60 36.19
C ASP A 196 -10.38 13.36 37.13
N GLU A 197 -10.18 12.85 38.33
CA GLU A 197 -9.20 13.42 39.28
C GLU A 197 -7.78 13.42 38.68
N TRP A 198 -7.37 12.30 38.09
CA TRP A 198 -6.09 12.21 37.39
C TRP A 198 -5.99 13.23 36.25
N ARG A 199 -7.05 13.37 35.44
CA ARG A 199 -7.09 14.32 34.32
C ARG A 199 -6.91 15.76 34.81
N GLU A 200 -7.52 16.13 35.92
CA GLU A 200 -7.33 17.45 36.53
C GLU A 200 -5.89 17.69 36.99
N LEU A 201 -5.32 16.74 37.75
CA LEU A 201 -3.94 16.82 38.23
C LEU A 201 -2.96 16.94 37.05
N LYS A 202 -3.13 16.05 36.06
CA LYS A 202 -2.35 16.03 34.83
C LYS A 202 -2.43 17.37 34.10
N ASN A 203 -3.61 17.96 33.94
CA ASN A 203 -3.79 19.24 33.24
C ASN A 203 -3.13 20.41 33.99
N LYS A 204 -3.13 20.38 35.33
CA LYS A 204 -2.43 21.34 36.19
C LYS A 204 -0.91 21.11 36.27
N GLY A 205 -0.39 20.02 35.68
CA GLY A 205 1.02 19.66 35.73
C GLY A 205 1.47 19.12 37.09
N ASN A 206 0.54 18.54 37.84
CA ASN A 206 0.77 17.99 39.18
C ASN A 206 0.80 16.46 39.13
N SER A 207 1.74 15.86 39.87
CA SER A 207 1.81 14.40 40.04
C SER A 207 0.75 13.91 41.02
N CYS A 208 0.12 12.77 40.76
CA CYS A 208 -0.73 12.12 41.74
C CYS A 208 0.08 11.42 42.86
N PRO A 209 -0.53 11.10 44.01
CA PRO A 209 0.14 10.41 45.11
C PRO A 209 0.78 9.08 44.69
N CYS A 210 0.12 8.32 43.79
CA CYS A 210 0.61 7.02 43.31
C CYS A 210 2.00 7.11 42.65
N ARG A 211 2.36 8.26 42.06
CA ARG A 211 3.65 8.48 41.39
C ARG A 211 4.84 8.42 42.36
N LYS A 212 4.60 8.71 43.65
CA LYS A 212 5.62 8.74 44.72
C LYS A 212 5.77 7.40 45.45
N VAL A 213 4.91 6.41 45.13
CA VAL A 213 5.00 5.07 45.70
C VAL A 213 6.36 4.47 45.36
N ASN A 214 6.99 3.82 46.35
CA ASN A 214 8.32 3.24 46.19
C ASN A 214 8.28 2.02 45.24
N LYS A 215 9.46 1.60 44.76
CA LYS A 215 9.61 0.43 43.86
C LYS A 215 8.89 -0.83 44.35
N LYS A 216 9.10 -1.24 45.61
CA LYS A 216 8.59 -2.51 46.14
C LYS A 216 7.06 -2.55 46.14
N GLU A 217 6.44 -1.46 46.57
CA GLU A 217 5.00 -1.33 46.60
C GLU A 217 4.40 -1.19 45.19
N ASN A 218 5.09 -0.52 44.26
CA ASN A 218 4.65 -0.48 42.86
C ASN A 218 4.72 -1.85 42.17
N LEU A 219 5.73 -2.67 42.46
CA LEU A 219 5.80 -4.06 41.96
C LEU A 219 4.64 -4.90 42.50
N LEU A 220 4.29 -4.73 43.78
CA LEU A 220 3.11 -5.38 44.36
C LEU A 220 1.83 -4.89 43.66
N ASN A 221 1.66 -3.58 43.49
CA ASN A 221 0.50 -3.02 42.79
C ASN A 221 0.42 -3.48 41.33
N TYR A 222 1.55 -3.68 40.65
CA TYR A 222 1.57 -4.23 39.30
C TYR A 222 1.09 -5.68 39.29
N ALA A 223 1.56 -6.51 40.22
CA ALA A 223 1.08 -7.89 40.37
C ALA A 223 -0.43 -7.94 40.66
N LYS A 224 -0.95 -7.02 41.47
CA LYS A 224 -2.38 -6.88 41.78
C LYS A 224 -3.25 -6.57 40.55
N MET A 225 -2.71 -5.97 39.50
CA MET A 225 -3.47 -5.76 38.25
C MET A 225 -3.93 -7.07 37.60
N PHE A 226 -3.24 -8.17 37.88
CA PHE A 226 -3.54 -9.48 37.28
C PHE A 226 -4.62 -10.26 38.04
N ASN A 227 -4.97 -9.89 39.29
CA ASN A 227 -5.88 -10.71 40.10
C ASN A 227 -6.76 -9.93 41.11
N GLU A 228 -6.43 -8.71 41.50
CA GLU A 228 -7.13 -7.98 42.57
C GLU A 228 -7.96 -6.79 42.05
N TYR A 229 -7.38 -5.91 41.23
CA TYR A 229 -8.08 -4.71 40.73
C TYR A 229 -9.10 -5.08 39.66
N ALA A 230 -10.26 -4.41 39.64
CA ALA A 230 -11.26 -4.53 38.57
C ALA A 230 -10.94 -3.65 37.35
N GLU A 231 -11.67 -3.86 36.25
CA GLU A 231 -11.57 -3.00 35.07
C GLU A 231 -11.82 -1.53 35.43
N GLY A 232 -10.92 -0.64 34.98
CA GLY A 232 -10.96 0.79 35.29
C GLY A 232 -10.34 1.21 36.62
N GLU A 233 -10.09 0.29 37.56
CA GLU A 233 -9.58 0.65 38.90
C GLU A 233 -8.07 0.94 38.94
N ALA A 234 -7.30 0.38 38.00
CA ALA A 234 -5.86 0.56 37.95
C ALA A 234 -5.31 0.59 36.52
N VAL A 235 -4.33 1.45 36.30
CA VAL A 235 -3.55 1.53 35.05
C VAL A 235 -2.07 1.68 35.35
N LEU A 236 -1.22 1.07 34.53
CA LEU A 236 0.22 1.30 34.58
C LEU A 236 0.56 2.54 33.75
N ARG A 237 1.25 3.52 34.34
CA ARG A 237 1.67 4.75 33.66
C ARG A 237 3.18 4.81 33.54
N LEU A 238 3.67 5.28 32.38
CA LEU A 238 5.07 5.66 32.23
C LEU A 238 5.31 6.97 32.99
N LYS A 239 6.40 7.10 33.74
CA LYS A 239 6.81 8.37 34.36
C LYS A 239 7.53 9.20 33.31
N THR A 240 6.91 10.30 32.91
CA THR A 240 7.47 11.30 32.00
C THR A 240 7.60 12.65 32.72
N ASP A 241 7.87 13.72 31.98
CA ASP A 241 7.79 15.07 32.51
C ASP A 241 6.33 15.46 32.75
N ILE A 242 5.92 15.52 34.02
CA ILE A 242 4.57 15.93 34.41
C ILE A 242 4.27 17.39 34.04
N LYS A 243 5.29 18.20 33.72
CA LYS A 243 5.18 19.59 33.28
C LYS A 243 5.30 19.76 31.76
N ASP A 244 5.33 18.69 30.97
CA ASP A 244 5.41 18.76 29.51
C ASP A 244 4.34 19.70 28.95
N LYS A 245 4.67 20.54 27.97
CA LYS A 245 3.72 21.49 27.39
C LYS A 245 2.53 20.81 26.72
N ASN A 246 2.70 19.59 26.21
CA ASN A 246 1.62 18.76 25.67
C ASN A 246 1.05 17.85 26.77
N PRO A 247 -0.20 18.06 27.23
CA PRO A 247 -0.82 17.22 28.27
C PRO A 247 -1.00 15.75 27.89
N ALA A 248 -0.87 15.39 26.61
CA ALA A 248 -0.89 14.01 26.15
C ALA A 248 0.42 13.26 26.44
N MET A 249 1.54 13.97 26.63
CA MET A 249 2.87 13.41 26.93
C MET A 249 3.07 13.14 28.43
N ARG A 250 2.25 13.76 29.28
CA ARG A 250 2.33 13.67 30.75
C ARG A 250 1.80 12.33 31.25
N ASP A 251 2.67 11.54 31.86
CA ASP A 251 2.41 10.25 32.52
C ASP A 251 1.29 9.42 31.84
N PHE A 252 1.45 9.15 30.54
CA PHE A 252 0.46 8.43 29.76
C PHE A 252 0.41 6.93 30.15
N PRO A 253 -0.77 6.29 30.05
CA PRO A 253 -0.90 4.89 30.41
C PRO A 253 -0.23 3.99 29.35
N ILE A 254 0.34 2.87 29.81
CA ILE A 254 1.02 1.86 28.98
C ILE A 254 0.40 0.46 29.10
N MET A 255 -0.26 0.16 30.23
CA MET A 255 -1.07 -1.06 30.41
C MET A 255 -2.41 -0.69 31.07
N ARG A 256 -3.47 -1.44 30.73
CA ARG A 256 -4.79 -1.33 31.36
C ARG A 256 -5.35 -2.70 31.72
N ILE A 257 -6.32 -2.71 32.63
CA ILE A 257 -7.18 -3.87 32.85
C ILE A 257 -8.35 -3.78 31.87
N ASN A 258 -8.65 -4.88 31.19
CA ASN A 258 -9.80 -5.05 30.31
C ASN A 258 -10.22 -6.53 30.33
N GLU A 259 -11.46 -6.81 30.72
CA GLU A 259 -11.94 -8.18 30.96
C GLU A 259 -12.74 -8.76 29.78
N HIS A 260 -12.78 -8.05 28.65
CA HIS A 260 -13.42 -8.57 27.44
C HIS A 260 -12.68 -9.81 26.91
N ILE A 261 -13.45 -10.77 26.42
CA ILE A 261 -12.92 -12.02 25.89
C ILE A 261 -12.20 -11.75 24.57
N HIS A 262 -10.90 -12.08 24.52
CA HIS A 262 -10.15 -12.01 23.28
C HIS A 262 -10.48 -13.22 22.38
N PRO A 263 -10.87 -13.03 21.11
CA PRO A 263 -11.36 -14.11 20.25
C PRO A 263 -10.28 -15.15 19.92
N LYS A 264 -8.99 -14.80 20.01
CA LYS A 264 -7.87 -15.70 19.69
C LYS A 264 -7.30 -16.45 20.90
N ILE A 265 -7.29 -15.83 22.09
CA ILE A 265 -6.61 -16.37 23.27
C ILE A 265 -7.59 -16.69 24.43
N GLY A 266 -8.87 -16.33 24.30
CA GLY A 266 -9.89 -16.63 25.29
C GLY A 266 -9.85 -15.75 26.55
N LYS A 267 -10.33 -16.31 27.68
CA LYS A 267 -10.51 -15.64 28.99
C LYS A 267 -9.22 -15.54 29.83
N GLU A 268 -8.08 -15.95 29.31
CA GLU A 268 -6.87 -16.12 30.13
C GLU A 268 -6.17 -14.81 30.49
N GLN A 269 -6.48 -13.70 29.80
CA GLN A 269 -5.71 -12.46 29.91
C GLN A 269 -6.61 -11.25 30.18
N ARG A 270 -6.31 -10.50 31.24
CA ARG A 270 -7.04 -9.28 31.64
C ARG A 270 -6.20 -8.00 31.61
N VAL A 271 -4.87 -8.12 31.65
CA VAL A 271 -3.96 -6.95 31.60
C VAL A 271 -3.42 -6.82 30.19
N TRP A 272 -3.76 -5.72 29.53
CA TRP A 272 -3.49 -5.50 28.11
C TRP A 272 -2.57 -4.29 27.89
N PRO A 273 -1.54 -4.41 27.04
CA PRO A 273 -0.72 -3.27 26.65
C PRO A 273 -1.51 -2.30 25.77
N LEU A 274 -1.28 -1.01 25.98
CA LEU A 274 -1.81 0.03 25.12
C LEU A 274 -0.90 0.23 23.90
N MET A 275 -1.50 0.65 22.79
CA MET A 275 -0.87 0.75 21.45
C MET A 275 0.56 1.29 21.50
N VAL A 276 0.78 2.46 22.09
CA VAL A 276 2.12 3.09 22.12
C VAL A 276 3.17 2.19 22.77
N PHE A 277 2.81 1.45 23.82
CA PHE A 277 3.73 0.55 24.51
C PHE A 277 4.00 -0.73 23.73
N SER A 278 2.96 -1.39 23.23
CA SER A 278 3.13 -2.60 22.41
C SER A 278 3.88 -2.30 21.11
N VAL A 279 3.59 -1.17 20.45
CA VAL A 279 4.30 -0.71 19.24
C VAL A 279 5.78 -0.46 19.54
N ALA A 280 6.12 0.27 20.60
CA ALA A 280 7.51 0.57 20.92
C ALA A 280 8.33 -0.70 21.19
N VAL A 281 7.75 -1.66 21.94
CA VAL A 281 8.38 -2.96 22.21
C VAL A 281 8.52 -3.77 20.92
N ASP A 282 7.46 -3.88 20.12
CA ASP A 282 7.50 -4.68 18.89
C ASP A 282 8.38 -4.07 17.81
N ASP A 283 8.39 -2.75 17.65
CA ASP A 283 9.26 -2.09 16.67
C ASP A 283 10.74 -2.32 17.03
N HIS A 284 11.09 -2.37 18.33
CA HIS A 284 12.43 -2.77 18.77
C HIS A 284 12.72 -4.26 18.48
N GLU A 285 11.87 -5.16 18.98
CA GLU A 285 12.07 -6.61 18.91
C GLU A 285 12.11 -7.13 17.46
N LEU A 286 11.30 -6.56 16.57
CA LEU A 286 11.25 -6.93 15.15
C LEU A 286 12.35 -6.22 14.32
N GLY A 287 13.16 -5.36 14.95
CA GLY A 287 14.22 -4.62 14.27
C GLY A 287 13.70 -3.65 13.23
N ILE A 288 12.53 -3.04 13.45
CA ILE A 288 11.96 -2.03 12.55
C ILE A 288 12.96 -0.88 12.46
N THR A 289 13.30 -0.50 11.23
CA THR A 289 14.28 0.56 10.97
C THR A 289 13.61 1.87 10.58
N HIS A 290 12.44 1.79 9.95
CA HIS A 290 11.70 2.93 9.44
C HIS A 290 10.22 2.72 9.72
N VAL A 291 9.59 3.71 10.36
CA VAL A 291 8.15 3.72 10.61
C VAL A 291 7.53 4.74 9.66
N LEU A 292 6.77 4.24 8.68
CA LEU A 292 6.08 5.04 7.68
C LEU A 292 4.57 4.97 7.94
N ASN A 293 3.95 6.06 8.40
CA ASN A 293 2.52 6.13 8.70
C ASN A 293 1.92 7.53 8.50
N GLY A 294 0.64 7.72 8.82
CA GLY A 294 -0.01 9.04 8.78
C GLY A 294 0.54 9.99 9.86
N LYS A 295 0.46 11.29 9.59
CA LYS A 295 0.93 12.35 10.52
C LYS A 295 0.14 12.45 11.81
N ASP A 296 -1.04 11.86 11.88
CA ASP A 296 -1.81 11.68 13.11
C ASP A 296 -1.05 10.84 14.16
N HIS A 297 -0.08 10.04 13.75
CA HIS A 297 0.80 9.29 14.65
C HIS A 297 2.04 10.06 15.14
N THR A 298 2.20 11.35 14.83
CA THR A 298 3.38 12.14 15.22
C THR A 298 3.58 12.18 16.74
N ASP A 299 2.50 12.36 17.51
CA ASP A 299 2.59 12.35 18.97
C ASP A 299 2.80 10.93 19.54
N ASN A 300 2.31 9.90 18.85
CA ASN A 300 2.57 8.51 19.23
C ASN A 300 4.06 8.17 19.06
N ALA A 301 4.68 8.57 17.96
CA ALA A 301 6.12 8.40 17.73
C ALA A 301 6.97 9.04 18.85
N LYS A 302 6.60 10.24 19.33
CA LYS A 302 7.29 10.87 20.47
C LYS A 302 7.16 10.04 21.75
N LYS A 303 5.99 9.46 22.00
CA LYS A 303 5.76 8.62 23.19
C LYS A 303 6.50 7.29 23.09
N GLU A 304 6.54 6.69 21.90
CA GLU A 304 7.33 5.48 21.63
C GLU A 304 8.81 5.73 21.91
N ILE A 305 9.35 6.87 21.44
CA ILE A 305 10.74 7.29 21.74
C ILE A 305 10.99 7.37 23.25
N LEU A 306 10.09 7.96 24.04
CA LEU A 306 10.24 8.00 25.51
C LEU A 306 10.31 6.61 26.15
N ILE A 307 9.59 5.64 25.60
CA ILE A 307 9.63 4.24 26.06
C ILE A 307 10.98 3.61 25.66
N MET A 308 11.40 3.77 24.41
CA MET A 308 12.67 3.25 23.90
C MET A 308 13.88 3.83 24.66
N ASP A 309 13.86 5.13 24.96
CA ASP A 309 14.86 5.84 25.77
C ASP A 309 15.00 5.24 27.17
N CYS A 310 13.89 4.79 27.78
CA CYS A 310 13.95 4.12 29.09
C CYS A 310 14.79 2.85 29.05
N PHE A 311 14.81 2.13 27.91
CA PHE A 311 15.59 0.91 27.74
C PHE A 311 16.95 1.12 27.06
N GLY A 312 17.24 2.32 26.58
CA GLY A 312 18.43 2.61 25.77
C GLY A 312 18.37 1.95 24.39
N TRP A 313 17.18 1.71 23.85
CA TRP A 313 16.98 1.11 22.54
C TRP A 313 17.23 2.12 21.41
N LYS A 314 17.70 1.63 20.26
CA LYS A 314 17.85 2.46 19.07
C LYS A 314 16.47 2.77 18.47
N HIS A 315 16.23 4.03 18.12
CA HIS A 315 14.98 4.45 17.48
C HIS A 315 14.96 4.11 15.99
N PRO A 316 13.80 3.72 15.44
CA PRO A 316 13.59 3.75 14.00
C PRO A 316 13.53 5.21 13.49
N GLU A 317 13.72 5.37 12.20
CA GLU A 317 13.45 6.62 11.49
C GLU A 317 11.94 6.78 11.29
N TYR A 318 11.34 7.80 11.92
CA TYR A 318 9.94 8.12 11.75
C TYR A 318 9.73 9.04 10.55
N LYS A 319 8.87 8.63 9.61
CA LYS A 319 8.41 9.48 8.50
C LYS A 319 6.90 9.40 8.39
N HIS A 320 6.30 10.57 8.24
CA HIS A 320 4.86 10.70 8.18
C HIS A 320 4.40 11.20 6.82
N TRP A 321 3.23 10.75 6.38
CA TRP A 321 2.48 11.35 5.27
C TRP A 321 1.29 12.15 5.79
N GLY A 322 0.82 13.13 5.01
CA GLY A 322 -0.38 13.92 5.30
C GLY A 322 -1.63 13.06 5.25
N MET A 323 -2.68 13.46 5.96
CA MET A 323 -3.94 12.72 5.98
C MET A 323 -4.50 12.60 4.58
N ILE A 324 -4.98 11.41 4.22
CA ILE A 324 -5.69 11.16 2.96
C ILE A 324 -7.15 10.91 3.29
N ASN A 325 -7.99 11.85 2.92
CA ASN A 325 -9.44 11.76 3.08
C ASN A 325 -10.07 11.34 1.76
N PHE A 326 -10.68 10.15 1.74
CA PHE A 326 -11.41 9.64 0.57
C PHE A 326 -12.88 10.06 0.68
N GLU A 327 -13.21 11.23 0.14
CA GLU A 327 -14.54 11.82 0.23
C GLU A 327 -15.55 10.99 -0.56
N GLY A 328 -16.65 10.59 0.09
CA GLY A 328 -17.67 9.73 -0.50
C GLY A 328 -17.41 8.23 -0.35
N LEU A 329 -16.26 7.80 0.19
CA LEU A 329 -15.99 6.40 0.52
C LEU A 329 -16.13 6.14 2.03
N SER A 330 -16.97 5.17 2.41
CA SER A 330 -17.07 4.71 3.79
C SER A 330 -15.99 3.64 4.07
N LEU A 331 -14.99 4.00 4.86
CA LEU A 331 -13.85 3.12 5.20
C LEU A 331 -13.93 2.51 6.60
N SER A 332 -15.03 2.72 7.33
CA SER A 332 -15.16 2.22 8.71
C SER A 332 -15.54 0.75 8.73
N SER A 333 -14.61 -0.12 9.14
CA SER A 333 -14.84 -1.56 9.28
C SER A 333 -16.04 -1.87 10.19
N SER A 334 -16.18 -1.19 11.35
CA SER A 334 -17.29 -1.43 12.27
C SER A 334 -18.65 -1.09 11.64
N LYS A 335 -18.75 0.03 10.90
CA LYS A 335 -19.99 0.42 10.20
C LYS A 335 -20.31 -0.56 9.07
N THR A 336 -19.31 -0.94 8.27
CA THR A 336 -19.51 -1.90 7.17
C THR A 336 -19.91 -3.28 7.67
N LYS A 337 -19.31 -3.75 8.77
CA LYS A 337 -19.71 -5.00 9.42
C LYS A 337 -21.18 -4.99 9.82
N LEU A 338 -21.65 -3.92 10.45
CA LEU A 338 -23.06 -3.77 10.83
C LEU A 338 -23.98 -3.77 9.59
N ALA A 339 -23.60 -3.08 8.52
CA ALA A 339 -24.35 -3.06 7.27
C ALA A 339 -24.42 -4.44 6.60
N ILE A 340 -23.35 -5.25 6.67
CA ILE A 340 -23.35 -6.65 6.23
C ILE A 340 -24.31 -7.49 7.09
N GLU A 341 -24.25 -7.35 8.42
CA GLU A 341 -25.13 -8.07 9.36
C GLU A 341 -26.61 -7.72 9.16
N GLN A 342 -26.90 -6.49 8.72
CA GLN A 342 -28.24 -6.00 8.38
C GLN A 342 -28.70 -6.39 6.97
N GLY A 343 -27.85 -7.06 6.18
CA GLY A 343 -28.16 -7.51 4.83
C GLY A 343 -28.07 -6.42 3.75
N GLU A 344 -27.50 -5.24 4.06
CA GLU A 344 -27.27 -4.19 3.05
C GLU A 344 -26.19 -4.61 2.04
N PHE A 345 -25.21 -5.41 2.50
CA PHE A 345 -24.14 -5.99 1.70
C PHE A 345 -24.06 -7.50 1.89
N ASN A 346 -23.71 -8.22 0.82
CA ASN A 346 -23.65 -9.69 0.84
C ASN A 346 -22.45 -10.25 1.64
N GLY A 347 -21.45 -9.40 1.90
CA GLY A 347 -20.20 -9.78 2.54
C GLY A 347 -19.11 -8.74 2.29
N TRP A 348 -17.90 -9.00 2.78
CA TRP A 348 -16.74 -8.11 2.60
C TRP A 348 -16.23 -8.02 1.17
N ASP A 349 -16.60 -8.98 0.33
CA ASP A 349 -16.30 -9.04 -1.09
C ASP A 349 -17.43 -8.48 -1.97
N ASP A 350 -18.46 -7.87 -1.36
CA ASP A 350 -19.49 -7.14 -2.08
C ASP A 350 -18.86 -5.96 -2.85
N ILE A 351 -19.03 -5.96 -4.16
CA ILE A 351 -18.29 -5.09 -5.09
C ILE A 351 -18.54 -3.58 -4.89
N ARG A 352 -19.57 -3.21 -4.13
CA ARG A 352 -19.86 -1.82 -3.73
C ARG A 352 -18.90 -1.29 -2.67
N LEU A 353 -18.21 -2.19 -1.98
CA LEU A 353 -17.35 -1.85 -0.85
C LEU A 353 -15.94 -1.41 -1.31
N PRO A 354 -15.35 -0.38 -0.68
CA PRO A 354 -13.98 0.07 -0.94
C PRO A 354 -12.93 -0.79 -0.19
N PHE A 355 -13.21 -2.09 -0.04
CA PHE A 355 -12.37 -3.05 0.69
C PHE A 355 -11.66 -3.98 -0.29
N LEU A 356 -10.43 -4.37 0.02
CA LEU A 356 -9.58 -5.14 -0.89
C LEU A 356 -10.19 -6.47 -1.36
N PRO A 357 -10.94 -7.24 -0.54
CA PRO A 357 -11.64 -8.42 -1.02
C PRO A 357 -12.61 -8.10 -2.18
N ALA A 358 -13.41 -7.04 -2.04
CA ALA A 358 -14.34 -6.58 -3.06
C ALA A 358 -13.62 -6.09 -4.32
N LEU A 359 -12.56 -5.29 -4.16
CA LEU A 359 -11.79 -4.75 -5.28
C LEU A 359 -11.06 -5.84 -6.05
N ARG A 360 -10.50 -6.83 -5.35
CA ARG A 360 -9.90 -8.02 -5.96
C ARG A 360 -10.95 -8.85 -6.70
N ARG A 361 -12.15 -9.04 -6.13
CA ARG A 361 -13.27 -9.75 -6.77
C ARG A 361 -13.79 -9.02 -8.01
N ARG A 362 -13.76 -7.67 -8.05
CA ARG A 362 -14.06 -6.89 -9.25
C ARG A 362 -13.04 -7.06 -10.37
N GLY A 363 -11.79 -7.43 -10.03
CA GLY A 363 -10.70 -7.63 -10.98
C GLY A 363 -9.64 -6.51 -10.97
N TYR A 364 -9.64 -5.61 -9.99
CA TYR A 364 -8.51 -4.70 -9.81
C TYR A 364 -7.23 -5.49 -9.54
N GLN A 365 -6.10 -4.93 -9.98
CA GLN A 365 -4.77 -5.51 -9.83
C GLN A 365 -4.03 -4.76 -8.71
N ALA A 366 -3.27 -5.49 -7.89
CA ALA A 366 -2.46 -4.92 -6.81
C ALA A 366 -1.53 -3.80 -7.30
N GLY A 367 -0.91 -3.98 -8.47
CA GLY A 367 -0.05 -2.99 -9.11
C GLY A 367 -0.71 -1.63 -9.36
N ALA A 368 -2.04 -1.55 -9.49
CA ALA A 368 -2.74 -0.28 -9.64
C ALA A 368 -2.70 0.55 -8.34
N PHE A 369 -2.88 -0.10 -7.19
CA PHE A 369 -2.78 0.52 -5.86
C PHE A 369 -1.34 0.94 -5.55
N ARG A 370 -0.36 0.12 -5.96
CA ARG A 370 1.05 0.48 -5.85
C ARG A 370 1.42 1.70 -6.67
N LYS A 371 1.01 1.76 -7.94
CA LYS A 371 1.17 2.98 -8.78
C LYS A 371 0.52 4.20 -8.14
N TYR A 372 -0.68 4.06 -7.60
CA TYR A 372 -1.37 5.14 -6.90
C TYR A 372 -0.60 5.64 -5.66
N ALA A 373 -0.05 4.72 -4.86
CA ALA A 373 0.77 5.07 -3.71
C ALA A 373 2.08 5.77 -4.11
N LEU A 374 2.72 5.34 -5.20
CA LEU A 374 3.91 5.99 -5.76
C LEU A 374 3.62 7.41 -6.25
N GLU A 375 2.51 7.61 -6.96
CA GLU A 375 2.07 8.93 -7.46
C GLU A 375 1.83 9.92 -6.30
N ILE A 376 1.26 9.44 -5.19
CA ILE A 376 1.01 10.27 -4.02
C ILE A 376 2.29 10.54 -3.22
N GLY A 377 3.10 9.49 -2.99
CA GLY A 377 4.37 9.52 -2.27
C GLY A 377 4.31 9.94 -0.79
N LEU A 378 5.49 10.06 -0.15
CA LEU A 378 5.62 10.60 1.22
C LEU A 378 5.52 12.14 1.23
N SER A 379 4.34 12.68 0.95
CA SER A 379 4.04 14.10 1.13
C SER A 379 3.42 14.35 2.51
N LEU A 380 3.84 15.42 3.20
CA LEU A 380 3.23 15.86 4.46
C LEU A 380 1.92 16.64 4.27
N ASN A 381 1.60 17.02 3.03
CA ASN A 381 0.40 17.77 2.73
C ASN A 381 -0.82 16.85 2.82
N ASP A 382 -1.86 17.33 3.49
CA ASP A 382 -3.14 16.64 3.49
C ASP A 382 -3.74 16.64 2.09
N LYS A 383 -4.41 15.55 1.75
CA LYS A 383 -5.07 15.36 0.47
C LYS A 383 -6.51 14.94 0.72
N SER A 384 -7.45 15.71 0.19
CA SER A 384 -8.81 15.26 -0.05
C SER A 384 -8.89 14.71 -1.46
N VAL A 385 -9.38 13.48 -1.61
CA VAL A 385 -9.58 12.81 -2.89
C VAL A 385 -11.05 12.45 -2.97
N THR A 386 -11.77 13.00 -3.95
CA THR A 386 -13.17 12.63 -4.16
C THR A 386 -13.27 11.21 -4.71
N VAL A 387 -14.41 10.56 -4.51
CA VAL A 387 -14.67 9.22 -5.03
C VAL A 387 -14.46 9.14 -6.55
N GLU A 388 -14.84 10.18 -7.31
CA GLU A 388 -14.65 10.25 -8.76
C GLU A 388 -13.16 10.34 -9.13
N GLU A 389 -12.39 11.16 -8.41
CA GLU A 389 -10.94 11.29 -8.64
C GLU A 389 -10.21 9.98 -8.31
N PHE A 390 -10.57 9.35 -7.20
CA PHE A 390 -10.00 8.07 -6.80
C PHE A 390 -10.22 7.01 -7.88
N TRP A 391 -11.48 6.81 -8.31
CA TRP A 391 -11.79 5.82 -9.34
C TRP A 391 -11.16 6.17 -10.68
N LYS A 392 -11.13 7.45 -11.08
CA LYS A 392 -10.45 7.87 -12.31
C LYS A 392 -8.99 7.43 -12.31
N ASN A 393 -8.26 7.68 -11.23
CA ASN A 393 -6.84 7.36 -11.13
C ASN A 393 -6.60 5.85 -11.05
N ILE A 394 -7.31 5.13 -10.18
CA ILE A 394 -7.16 3.68 -10.06
C ILE A 394 -7.55 2.96 -11.36
N ASN A 395 -8.61 3.40 -12.04
CA ASN A 395 -9.02 2.81 -13.32
C ASN A 395 -7.98 3.02 -14.41
N ALA A 396 -7.34 4.19 -14.46
CA ALA A 396 -6.26 4.45 -15.41
C ALA A 396 -5.07 3.51 -15.16
N PHE A 397 -4.59 3.43 -13.92
CA PHE A 397 -3.48 2.55 -13.57
C PHE A 397 -3.78 1.07 -13.76
N ASN A 398 -5.01 0.65 -13.48
CA ASN A 398 -5.45 -0.72 -13.66
C ASN A 398 -5.58 -1.07 -15.14
N ARG A 399 -6.13 -0.17 -15.97
CA ARG A 399 -6.24 -0.33 -17.43
C ARG A 399 -4.88 -0.61 -18.06
N GLU A 400 -3.85 0.15 -17.71
CA GLU A 400 -2.48 -0.08 -18.21
C GLU A 400 -1.96 -1.50 -17.93
N ILE A 401 -2.40 -2.13 -16.84
CA ILE A 401 -1.97 -3.47 -16.44
C ILE A 401 -2.78 -4.55 -17.15
N ILE A 402 -4.11 -4.36 -17.23
CA ILE A 402 -5.01 -5.40 -17.74
C ILE A 402 -5.20 -5.33 -19.26
N GLU A 403 -5.08 -4.17 -19.89
CA GLU A 403 -5.30 -4.01 -21.33
C GLU A 403 -4.41 -4.95 -22.13
N ILE A 404 -3.12 -4.99 -21.81
CA ILE A 404 -2.18 -5.89 -22.49
C ILE A 404 -2.43 -7.37 -22.19
N LYS A 405 -3.22 -7.74 -21.16
CA LYS A 405 -3.44 -9.14 -20.74
C LYS A 405 -4.80 -9.68 -21.17
N ALA A 406 -5.82 -8.81 -21.18
CA ALA A 406 -7.21 -9.19 -21.34
C ALA A 406 -7.51 -9.59 -22.78
N ASN A 407 -8.08 -10.78 -22.96
CA ASN A 407 -8.64 -11.16 -24.25
C ASN A 407 -9.93 -10.36 -24.52
N ARG A 408 -10.21 -10.08 -25.78
CA ARG A 408 -11.35 -9.31 -26.25
C ARG A 408 -12.45 -10.23 -26.74
N TYR A 409 -13.66 -10.00 -26.27
CA TYR A 409 -14.84 -10.74 -26.67
C TYR A 409 -15.99 -9.80 -27.01
N PHE A 410 -16.86 -10.23 -27.92
CA PHE A 410 -18.12 -9.55 -28.18
C PHE A 410 -19.16 -9.92 -27.12
N PHE A 411 -19.77 -8.88 -26.53
CA PHE A 411 -20.94 -8.96 -25.68
C PHE A 411 -21.97 -7.96 -26.20
N VAL A 412 -23.10 -8.48 -26.65
CA VAL A 412 -24.23 -7.71 -27.18
C VAL A 412 -25.31 -7.66 -26.10
N ASP A 413 -25.46 -6.50 -25.46
CA ASP A 413 -26.52 -6.23 -24.49
C ASP A 413 -27.83 -5.83 -25.15
N GLU A 414 -28.96 -6.15 -24.49
CA GLU A 414 -30.30 -5.91 -25.03
C GLU A 414 -30.37 -6.29 -26.53
N PRO A 415 -30.07 -7.56 -26.86
CA PRO A 415 -29.79 -7.97 -28.22
C PRO A 415 -31.01 -7.83 -29.12
N VAL A 416 -30.84 -7.15 -30.25
CA VAL A 416 -31.84 -7.06 -31.32
C VAL A 416 -31.33 -7.72 -32.58
N GLU A 417 -32.13 -8.65 -33.10
CA GLU A 417 -31.83 -9.30 -34.38
C GLU A 417 -32.07 -8.32 -35.53
N VAL A 418 -31.07 -8.20 -36.41
CA VAL A 418 -31.15 -7.47 -37.66
C VAL A 418 -30.70 -8.37 -38.81
N ASN A 419 -31.37 -8.25 -39.96
CA ASN A 419 -31.01 -8.96 -41.18
C ASN A 419 -30.41 -7.98 -42.19
N ILE A 420 -29.18 -8.24 -42.62
CA ILE A 420 -28.50 -7.49 -43.68
C ILE A 420 -28.76 -8.20 -45.00
N GLU A 421 -29.64 -7.62 -45.81
CA GLU A 421 -29.98 -8.14 -47.12
C GLU A 421 -28.74 -8.21 -48.01
N ASN A 422 -28.61 -9.35 -48.72
CA ASN A 422 -27.50 -9.67 -49.63
C ASN A 422 -26.12 -9.75 -48.97
N ALA A 423 -26.04 -9.87 -47.64
CA ALA A 423 -24.77 -10.13 -46.98
C ALA A 423 -24.26 -11.54 -47.27
N LEU A 424 -22.93 -11.66 -47.46
CA LEU A 424 -22.28 -12.91 -47.80
C LEU A 424 -22.10 -13.80 -46.57
N LYS A 425 -22.28 -15.12 -46.74
CA LYS A 425 -21.93 -16.09 -45.70
C LYS A 425 -20.41 -16.05 -45.46
N LYS A 426 -19.99 -15.88 -44.21
CA LYS A 426 -18.57 -15.76 -43.86
C LYS A 426 -18.23 -16.40 -42.51
N GLU A 427 -17.04 -16.98 -42.42
CA GLU A 427 -16.35 -17.22 -41.15
C GLU A 427 -15.45 -16.00 -40.89
N VAL A 428 -15.77 -15.24 -39.85
CA VAL A 428 -15.01 -14.07 -39.41
C VAL A 428 -14.05 -14.54 -38.31
N SER A 429 -12.75 -14.35 -38.55
CA SER A 429 -11.68 -14.63 -37.58
C SER A 429 -11.19 -13.32 -36.99
N LEU A 430 -11.27 -13.19 -35.67
CA LEU A 430 -10.88 -12.02 -34.91
C LEU A 430 -9.78 -12.42 -33.94
N ASP A 431 -8.69 -11.67 -33.86
CA ASP A 431 -7.66 -11.96 -32.85
C ASP A 431 -8.25 -11.78 -31.44
N LEU A 432 -7.85 -12.64 -30.50
CA LEU A 432 -8.21 -12.46 -29.08
C LEU A 432 -7.64 -11.16 -28.53
N HIS A 433 -6.51 -10.71 -29.07
CA HIS A 433 -5.98 -9.38 -28.80
C HIS A 433 -5.22 -8.87 -30.03
N PRO A 434 -5.53 -7.68 -30.58
CA PRO A 434 -4.94 -7.19 -31.83
C PRO A 434 -3.43 -7.01 -31.76
N ASP A 435 -2.91 -6.53 -30.63
CA ASP A 435 -1.45 -6.37 -30.45
C ASP A 435 -0.72 -7.69 -30.14
N PHE A 436 -1.44 -8.79 -29.92
CA PHE A 436 -0.85 -10.11 -29.62
C PHE A 436 -1.50 -11.24 -30.43
N PRO A 437 -1.38 -11.26 -31.78
CA PRO A 437 -2.04 -12.27 -32.63
C PRO A 437 -1.67 -13.73 -32.30
N LYS A 438 -0.47 -13.96 -31.73
CA LYS A 438 -0.01 -15.29 -31.29
C LYS A 438 -0.85 -15.89 -30.16
N ARG A 439 -1.72 -15.12 -29.49
CA ARG A 439 -2.65 -15.61 -28.46
C ARG A 439 -3.78 -16.47 -29.03
N GLY A 440 -3.96 -16.43 -30.34
CA GLY A 440 -5.05 -17.11 -31.03
C GLY A 440 -6.17 -16.16 -31.40
N ALA A 441 -7.15 -16.72 -32.08
CA ALA A 441 -8.26 -16.01 -32.66
C ALA A 441 -9.59 -16.67 -32.28
N ARG A 442 -10.62 -15.85 -32.16
CA ARG A 442 -12.02 -16.25 -32.00
C ARG A 442 -12.71 -16.24 -33.36
N LYS A 443 -13.59 -17.21 -33.60
CA LYS A 443 -14.22 -17.44 -34.91
C LYS A 443 -15.74 -17.33 -34.82
N LEU A 444 -16.33 -16.51 -35.69
CA LEU A 444 -17.77 -16.29 -35.78
C LEU A 444 -18.27 -16.64 -37.17
N ASN A 445 -19.25 -17.54 -37.24
CA ASN A 445 -19.87 -17.95 -38.49
C ASN A 445 -21.22 -17.24 -38.65
N VAL A 446 -21.40 -16.48 -39.74
CA VAL A 446 -22.57 -15.61 -39.96
C VAL A 446 -23.12 -15.72 -41.38
N LYS A 447 -24.44 -15.56 -41.54
CA LYS A 447 -25.15 -15.57 -42.83
C LYS A 447 -26.15 -14.41 -42.94
N GLY A 448 -25.68 -13.21 -42.62
CA GLY A 448 -26.44 -11.96 -42.79
C GLY A 448 -27.40 -11.61 -41.65
N LYS A 449 -27.75 -12.55 -40.76
CA LYS A 449 -28.52 -12.22 -39.56
C LYS A 449 -27.61 -12.10 -38.35
N VAL A 450 -27.73 -10.99 -37.63
CA VAL A 450 -26.86 -10.68 -36.48
C VAL A 450 -27.66 -10.10 -35.33
N TYR A 451 -27.20 -10.34 -34.11
CA TYR A 451 -27.55 -9.55 -32.94
C TYR A 451 -26.63 -8.33 -32.84
N ILE A 452 -27.24 -7.18 -32.57
CA ILE A 452 -26.56 -5.94 -32.19
C ILE A 452 -27.23 -5.37 -30.93
N SER A 453 -26.55 -4.45 -30.25
CA SER A 453 -27.12 -3.80 -29.08
C SER A 453 -28.24 -2.84 -29.47
N GLU A 454 -29.32 -2.78 -28.70
CA GLU A 454 -30.41 -1.83 -28.93
C GLU A 454 -29.93 -0.37 -28.90
N SER A 455 -28.94 -0.07 -28.05
CA SER A 455 -28.29 1.25 -27.98
C SER A 455 -27.56 1.63 -29.28
N ASP A 456 -26.85 0.68 -29.89
CA ASP A 456 -26.25 0.87 -31.20
C ASP A 456 -27.36 1.02 -32.26
N ARG A 457 -28.38 0.16 -32.28
CA ARG A 457 -29.51 0.26 -33.23
C ARG A 457 -30.15 1.65 -33.25
N LYS A 458 -30.38 2.26 -32.08
CA LYS A 458 -30.95 3.61 -31.93
C LYS A 458 -30.03 4.72 -32.47
N ARG A 459 -28.71 4.51 -32.45
CA ARG A 459 -27.70 5.51 -32.85
C ARG A 459 -27.35 5.45 -34.34
N LEU A 460 -27.57 4.31 -34.99
CA LEU A 460 -27.28 4.14 -36.41
C LEU A 460 -28.24 4.99 -37.25
N GLY A 461 -27.68 5.72 -38.22
CA GLY A 461 -28.42 6.71 -39.01
C GLY A 461 -28.71 6.19 -40.41
N LYS A 462 -29.78 6.69 -41.02
CA LYS A 462 -30.01 6.47 -42.46
C LYS A 462 -28.96 7.23 -43.28
N SER A 463 -28.73 6.75 -44.51
CA SER A 463 -27.81 7.39 -45.49
C SER A 463 -26.34 7.47 -45.06
N LYS A 464 -25.92 6.62 -44.12
CA LYS A 464 -24.52 6.45 -43.70
C LYS A 464 -24.08 5.01 -43.92
N ILE A 465 -22.81 4.84 -44.28
CA ILE A 465 -22.18 3.51 -44.36
C ILE A 465 -21.66 3.16 -42.97
N HIS A 466 -22.28 2.15 -42.36
CA HIS A 466 -21.91 1.57 -41.08
C HIS A 466 -21.09 0.30 -41.28
N ARG A 467 -20.39 -0.18 -40.24
CA ARG A 467 -19.59 -1.40 -40.34
C ARG A 467 -19.82 -2.33 -39.15
N LEU A 468 -20.06 -3.60 -39.45
CA LEU A 468 -19.93 -4.71 -38.50
C LEU A 468 -18.46 -5.12 -38.45
N MET A 469 -17.86 -5.10 -37.25
CA MET A 469 -16.43 -5.41 -37.04
C MET A 469 -16.03 -6.70 -37.76
N ASP A 470 -15.00 -6.60 -38.61
CA ASP A 470 -14.40 -7.65 -39.46
C ASP A 470 -15.34 -8.49 -40.34
N TYR A 471 -16.61 -8.08 -40.46
CA TYR A 471 -17.59 -8.74 -41.32
C TYR A 471 -17.88 -7.93 -42.58
N CYS A 472 -18.71 -6.89 -42.49
CA CYS A 472 -19.17 -6.14 -43.65
C CYS A 472 -19.58 -4.70 -43.32
N ASN A 473 -19.64 -3.89 -44.37
CA ASN A 473 -20.23 -2.57 -44.41
C ASN A 473 -21.69 -2.67 -44.83
N PHE A 474 -22.55 -1.83 -44.25
CA PHE A 474 -23.99 -1.83 -44.54
C PHE A 474 -24.59 -0.43 -44.47
N GLU A 475 -25.74 -0.26 -45.11
CA GLU A 475 -26.55 0.95 -45.06
C GLU A 475 -27.97 0.65 -44.57
N ILE A 476 -28.56 1.61 -43.86
CA ILE A 476 -29.95 1.54 -43.41
C ILE A 476 -30.83 2.33 -44.38
N THR A 477 -31.72 1.62 -45.07
CA THR A 477 -32.67 2.19 -46.05
C THR A 477 -34.11 2.12 -45.54
N SER A 478 -35.05 2.71 -46.28
CA SER A 478 -36.49 2.55 -46.01
C SER A 478 -36.97 1.10 -46.15
N LYS A 479 -36.26 0.27 -46.92
CA LYS A 479 -36.60 -1.14 -47.18
C LYS A 479 -35.91 -2.11 -46.22
N GLY A 480 -35.03 -1.63 -45.34
CA GLY A 480 -34.24 -2.48 -44.45
C GLY A 480 -32.74 -2.21 -44.55
N TRP A 481 -31.95 -3.11 -44.00
CA TRP A 481 -30.50 -3.01 -43.91
C TRP A 481 -29.88 -3.74 -45.10
N LYS A 482 -28.97 -3.08 -45.81
CA LYS A 482 -28.41 -3.61 -47.05
C LYS A 482 -26.89 -3.69 -46.98
N PHE A 483 -26.37 -4.82 -47.44
CA PHE A 483 -24.94 -5.01 -47.64
C PHE A 483 -24.40 -4.01 -48.67
N VAL A 484 -23.21 -3.47 -48.38
CA VAL A 484 -22.47 -2.57 -49.28
C VAL A 484 -21.20 -3.25 -49.78
N SER A 485 -20.30 -3.62 -48.88
CA SER A 485 -19.03 -4.28 -49.21
C SER A 485 -18.38 -4.91 -47.98
N GLU A 486 -17.34 -5.73 -48.16
CA GLU A 486 -16.54 -6.28 -47.04
C GLU A 486 -15.34 -5.41 -46.68
N SER A 487 -14.89 -4.56 -47.61
CA SER A 487 -13.63 -3.83 -47.55
C SER A 487 -13.60 -2.79 -46.42
N TYR A 488 -12.64 -2.92 -45.51
CA TYR A 488 -12.41 -1.90 -44.48
C TYR A 488 -11.97 -0.57 -45.08
N GLU A 489 -11.15 -0.61 -46.14
CA GLU A 489 -10.66 0.60 -46.82
C GLU A 489 -11.80 1.37 -47.49
N GLU A 490 -12.81 0.69 -48.04
CA GLU A 490 -14.00 1.36 -48.58
C GLU A 490 -14.80 2.08 -47.49
N TYR A 491 -14.97 1.46 -46.32
CA TYR A 491 -15.59 2.13 -45.17
C TYR A 491 -14.75 3.33 -44.72
N LYS A 492 -13.43 3.17 -44.58
CA LYS A 492 -12.51 4.22 -44.14
C LYS A 492 -12.53 5.44 -45.06
N ASN A 493 -12.65 5.20 -46.37
CA ASN A 493 -12.67 6.22 -47.42
C ASN A 493 -14.08 6.75 -47.76
N ALA A 494 -15.15 6.18 -47.17
CA ALA A 494 -16.50 6.66 -47.38
C ALA A 494 -16.67 8.11 -46.91
N LYS A 495 -17.35 8.94 -47.73
CA LYS A 495 -17.65 10.33 -47.37
C LYS A 495 -18.73 10.42 -46.27
N ASN A 496 -19.60 9.44 -46.18
CA ASN A 496 -20.74 9.34 -45.26
C ASN A 496 -20.53 8.27 -44.18
N LYS A 497 -19.36 8.25 -43.54
CA LYS A 497 -19.04 7.28 -42.48
C LYS A 497 -20.03 7.31 -41.32
N GLY A 498 -20.57 6.14 -41.02
CA GLY A 498 -21.31 5.83 -39.80
C GLY A 498 -20.41 5.22 -38.73
N PHE A 499 -21.02 4.50 -37.79
CA PHE A 499 -20.34 3.79 -36.71
C PHE A 499 -19.82 2.40 -37.11
N ILE A 500 -18.71 1.99 -36.50
CA ILE A 500 -18.27 0.60 -36.41
C ILE A 500 -18.88 -0.01 -35.14
N ILE A 501 -19.54 -1.16 -35.27
CA ILE A 501 -20.20 -1.85 -34.15
C ILE A 501 -19.78 -3.32 -34.04
N HIS A 502 -19.74 -3.82 -32.82
CA HIS A 502 -19.61 -5.25 -32.55
C HIS A 502 -20.96 -5.94 -32.77
N TRP A 503 -20.96 -7.25 -32.93
CA TRP A 503 -22.15 -8.03 -33.29
C TRP A 503 -21.95 -9.50 -32.93
N LEU A 504 -23.03 -10.27 -32.91
CA LEU A 504 -22.99 -11.73 -32.82
C LEU A 504 -23.86 -12.36 -33.91
N PRO A 505 -23.52 -13.54 -34.44
CA PRO A 505 -24.43 -14.24 -35.34
C PRO A 505 -25.74 -14.57 -34.62
N SER A 506 -26.89 -14.48 -35.30
CA SER A 506 -28.17 -14.84 -34.69
C SER A 506 -28.63 -16.27 -35.05
N GLU A 507 -27.97 -16.90 -36.01
CA GLU A 507 -28.36 -18.22 -36.54
C GLU A 507 -27.89 -19.39 -35.66
N LYS A 508 -27.12 -19.11 -34.60
CA LYS A 508 -26.73 -20.09 -33.57
C LYS A 508 -27.13 -19.58 -32.19
N LYS A 509 -27.41 -20.51 -31.28
CA LYS A 509 -27.60 -20.18 -29.87
C LYS A 509 -26.30 -19.55 -29.34
N MET A 510 -26.41 -18.32 -28.84
CA MET A 510 -25.34 -17.60 -28.17
C MET A 510 -25.35 -17.89 -26.67
N MET A 511 -24.23 -17.59 -26.01
CA MET A 511 -24.12 -17.72 -24.56
C MET A 511 -24.84 -16.58 -23.87
N GLU A 512 -25.65 -16.88 -22.86
CA GLU A 512 -26.24 -15.84 -22.01
C GLU A 512 -25.15 -15.24 -21.13
N ILE A 513 -25.08 -13.92 -21.09
CA ILE A 513 -24.16 -13.17 -20.25
C ILE A 513 -24.95 -12.19 -19.41
N GLU A 514 -24.66 -12.20 -18.12
CA GLU A 514 -24.98 -11.11 -17.21
C GLU A 514 -23.72 -10.35 -16.86
N VAL A 515 -23.78 -9.03 -16.99
CA VAL A 515 -22.79 -8.14 -16.42
C VAL A 515 -23.45 -7.39 -15.28
N VAL A 516 -22.95 -7.58 -14.08
CA VAL A 516 -23.43 -6.85 -12.91
C VAL A 516 -22.55 -5.61 -12.71
N LEU A 517 -23.21 -4.45 -12.66
CA LEU A 517 -22.58 -3.14 -12.50
C LEU A 517 -22.35 -2.80 -11.02
N GLU A 518 -21.63 -1.70 -10.79
CA GLU A 518 -21.26 -1.23 -9.44
C GLU A 518 -22.45 -0.80 -8.57
N ASP A 519 -23.60 -0.50 -9.16
CA ASP A 519 -24.86 -0.19 -8.48
C ASP A 519 -25.79 -1.42 -8.35
N ASN A 520 -25.26 -2.63 -8.62
CA ASN A 520 -26.00 -3.89 -8.76
C ASN A 520 -26.99 -3.94 -9.93
N THR A 521 -26.98 -2.97 -10.84
CA THR A 521 -27.75 -3.08 -12.09
C THR A 521 -27.21 -4.26 -12.91
N ILE A 522 -28.11 -5.12 -13.39
CA ILE A 522 -27.75 -6.27 -14.22
C ILE A 522 -28.02 -5.93 -15.68
N ILE A 523 -26.97 -5.96 -16.50
CA ILE A 523 -27.07 -5.90 -17.95
C ILE A 523 -27.09 -7.32 -18.49
N ASN A 524 -28.19 -7.67 -19.16
CA ASN A 524 -28.36 -8.95 -19.83
C ASN A 524 -27.99 -8.85 -21.31
N GLY A 525 -27.40 -9.92 -21.84
CA GLY A 525 -27.09 -10.00 -23.26
C GLY A 525 -26.54 -11.34 -23.69
N PHE A 526 -25.98 -11.33 -24.89
CA PHE A 526 -25.37 -12.50 -25.50
C PHE A 526 -23.87 -12.32 -25.68
N GLY A 527 -23.13 -13.40 -25.51
CA GLY A 527 -21.71 -13.51 -25.83
C GLY A 527 -21.43 -14.59 -26.85
N GLU A 528 -20.26 -14.48 -27.49
CA GLU A 528 -19.77 -15.52 -28.39
C GLU A 528 -19.40 -16.81 -27.65
N ASN A 529 -19.48 -17.96 -28.33
CA ASN A 529 -19.26 -19.25 -27.69
C ASN A 529 -17.82 -19.49 -27.21
N GLU A 530 -16.82 -18.86 -27.83
CA GLU A 530 -15.41 -18.96 -27.41
C GLU A 530 -15.18 -18.43 -25.98
N ILE A 531 -16.10 -17.62 -25.45
CA ILE A 531 -16.05 -17.14 -24.07
C ILE A 531 -16.21 -18.28 -23.05
N LEU A 532 -16.73 -19.45 -23.47
CA LEU A 532 -16.78 -20.66 -22.65
C LEU A 532 -15.39 -21.21 -22.30
N ASN A 533 -14.34 -20.78 -22.99
CA ASN A 533 -12.97 -21.21 -22.65
C ASN A 533 -12.41 -20.46 -21.43
N LEU A 534 -13.08 -19.39 -20.99
CA LEU A 534 -12.70 -18.66 -19.79
C LEU A 534 -12.90 -19.48 -18.52
N LYS A 535 -12.06 -19.17 -17.54
CA LYS A 535 -12.11 -19.63 -16.16
C LYS A 535 -12.62 -18.52 -15.25
N GLU A 536 -13.29 -18.89 -14.17
CA GLU A 536 -13.65 -17.93 -13.13
C GLU A 536 -12.39 -17.22 -12.63
N GLY A 537 -12.45 -15.90 -12.55
CA GLY A 537 -11.31 -15.04 -12.29
C GLY A 537 -10.69 -14.37 -13.52
N ASP A 538 -10.94 -14.87 -14.73
CA ASP A 538 -10.39 -14.27 -15.95
C ASP A 538 -10.96 -12.86 -16.16
N ILE A 539 -10.06 -11.93 -16.48
CA ILE A 539 -10.42 -10.55 -16.84
C ILE A 539 -10.37 -10.42 -18.35
N VAL A 540 -11.46 -9.93 -18.92
CA VAL A 540 -11.63 -9.75 -20.36
C VAL A 540 -12.05 -8.33 -20.67
N GLN A 541 -11.82 -7.93 -21.92
CA GLN A 541 -12.43 -6.74 -22.46
C GLN A 541 -13.69 -7.13 -23.23
N LEU A 542 -14.85 -6.69 -22.77
CA LEU A 542 -16.08 -6.75 -23.55
C LEU A 542 -16.03 -5.57 -24.53
N GLU A 543 -15.80 -5.90 -25.80
CA GLU A 543 -15.25 -4.97 -26.77
C GLU A 543 -16.13 -3.73 -26.99
N ARG A 544 -15.50 -2.54 -27.08
CA ARG A 544 -16.14 -1.21 -27.15
C ARG A 544 -16.91 -0.78 -25.89
N ARG A 545 -16.96 -1.61 -24.83
CA ARG A 545 -17.80 -1.37 -23.65
C ARG A 545 -16.94 -1.11 -22.42
N TYR A 546 -16.33 -2.16 -21.89
CA TYR A 546 -15.59 -2.12 -20.62
C TYR A 546 -14.83 -3.42 -20.37
N PHE A 547 -13.92 -3.38 -19.40
CA PHE A 547 -13.34 -4.58 -18.81
C PHE A 547 -14.31 -5.19 -17.79
N ALA A 548 -14.29 -6.52 -17.72
CA ALA A 548 -15.10 -7.26 -16.77
C ALA A 548 -14.35 -8.53 -16.33
N ARG A 549 -14.62 -8.98 -15.10
CA ARG A 549 -14.07 -10.22 -14.56
C ARG A 549 -15.15 -11.29 -14.54
N LEU A 550 -14.87 -12.47 -15.09
CA LEU A 550 -15.77 -13.61 -15.00
C LEU A 550 -15.83 -14.07 -13.53
N ASP A 551 -16.99 -13.94 -12.90
CA ASP A 551 -17.16 -14.31 -11.49
C ASP A 551 -17.68 -15.72 -11.33
N LYS A 552 -18.65 -16.09 -12.16
CA LYS A 552 -19.33 -17.38 -12.05
C LYS A 552 -19.65 -17.95 -13.42
N LYS A 553 -19.44 -19.26 -13.56
CA LYS A 553 -19.78 -20.03 -14.76
C LYS A 553 -20.90 -21.01 -14.46
N GLU A 554 -22.06 -20.78 -15.05
CA GLU A 554 -23.21 -21.67 -14.99
C GLU A 554 -23.39 -22.41 -16.32
N LYS A 555 -24.21 -23.46 -16.34
CA LYS A 555 -24.33 -24.39 -17.48
C LYS A 555 -24.62 -23.71 -18.83
N ASN A 556 -25.42 -22.63 -18.83
CA ASN A 556 -25.81 -21.90 -20.04
C ASN A 556 -25.59 -20.39 -19.93
N LYS A 557 -24.93 -19.93 -18.86
CA LYS A 557 -24.89 -18.52 -18.49
C LYS A 557 -23.58 -18.19 -17.82
N LEU A 558 -22.98 -17.06 -18.18
CA LEU A 558 -21.81 -16.51 -17.51
C LEU A 558 -22.17 -15.22 -16.79
N ILE A 559 -21.67 -15.05 -15.58
CA ILE A 559 -21.87 -13.85 -14.78
C ILE A 559 -20.54 -13.14 -14.62
N PHE A 560 -20.48 -11.91 -15.13
CA PHE A 560 -19.32 -11.05 -15.04
C PHE A 560 -19.59 -9.90 -14.07
N TRP A 561 -18.56 -9.50 -13.33
CA TRP A 561 -18.56 -8.20 -12.65
C TRP A 561 -17.94 -7.15 -13.56
N TYR A 562 -18.62 -6.02 -13.69
CA TYR A 562 -18.05 -4.83 -14.28
C TYR A 562 -16.85 -4.36 -13.46
N LEU A 563 -15.76 -4.05 -14.17
CA LEU A 563 -14.55 -3.51 -13.56
C LEU A 563 -14.48 -1.99 -13.79
N HIS A 564 -14.11 -1.59 -15.00
CA HIS A 564 -14.13 -0.21 -15.47
C HIS A 564 -14.09 -0.16 -17.00
N LYS A 565 -14.37 1.00 -17.59
CA LYS A 565 -14.25 1.21 -19.04
C LYS A 565 -12.84 1.01 -19.58
#